data_AF-M1MJ21-F1
#
_entry.id   AF-M1MJ21-F1
#
_cell.length_a   1.000
_cell.length_b   1.000
_cell.length_c   1.000
_cell.angle_alpha   90.00
_cell.angle_beta   90.00
_cell.angle_gamma   90.00
#
_symmetry.space_group_name_H-M   'P 1'
#
loop_
_entity.id
_entity.type
_entity.pdbx_description
1 polymer ?
#
loop_
_entity_poly.entity_id
_entity_poly.type
_entity_poly.pdbx_seq_one_letter_code
_entity_poly.pdbx_strand_id
1 'polypeptide(L)'
;MEDNIKEIIIERCRKGKMNIDSLSISTTEDGFIATDGYTSILFDKNGNYASLPMHKLYGNKATKAVNFGFKIYSFIIIAVIVIIIFISIFIK
;
A
#
# COMPACT_ATOMS: atom_id res chain seq x y z
N MET A 1 24.80 12.80 10.92
CA MET A 1 24.85 11.32 10.76
C MET A 1 23.72 10.85 9.85
N GLU A 2 22.50 11.35 10.03
CA GLU A 2 21.33 11.06 9.18
C GLU A 2 21.49 11.54 7.72
N ASP A 3 22.12 12.70 7.50
CA ASP A 3 22.33 13.24 6.14
C ASP A 3 23.24 12.35 5.28
N ASN A 4 24.22 11.70 5.90
CA ASN A 4 25.14 10.78 5.23
C ASN A 4 24.41 9.49 4.80
N ILE A 5 23.47 9.03 5.62
CA ILE A 5 22.61 7.87 5.30
C ILE A 5 21.68 8.19 4.12
N LYS A 6 21.07 9.39 4.11
CA LYS A 6 20.20 9.83 3.01
C LYS A 6 20.95 9.89 1.69
N GLU A 7 22.18 10.37 1.69
CA GLU A 7 23.02 10.42 0.47
C GLU A 7 23.33 9.02 -0.07
N ILE A 8 23.66 8.08 0.83
CA ILE A 8 23.84 6.65 0.49
C ILE A 8 22.56 6.05 -0.12
N ILE A 9 21.40 6.36 0.46
CA ILE A 9 20.10 5.90 -0.05
C ILE A 9 19.83 6.47 -1.44
N ILE A 10 20.09 7.76 -1.68
CA ILE A 10 19.92 8.40 -2.99
C ILE A 10 20.79 7.72 -4.05
N GLU A 11 22.07 7.45 -3.75
CA GLU A 11 22.95 6.73 -4.67
C GLU A 11 22.43 5.32 -4.99
N ARG A 12 21.93 4.61 -3.97
CA ARG A 12 21.38 3.27 -4.12
C ARG A 12 20.11 3.28 -4.98
N CYS A 13 19.20 4.22 -4.75
CA CYS A 13 18.02 4.45 -5.59
C CYS A 13 18.41 4.78 -7.04
N ARG A 14 19.48 5.55 -7.25
CA ARG A 14 19.99 5.88 -8.59
C ARG A 14 20.50 4.64 -9.31
N LYS A 15 21.27 3.78 -8.61
CA LYS A 15 21.72 2.47 -9.14
C LYS A 15 20.53 1.53 -9.42
N GLY A 16 19.49 1.62 -8.60
CA GLY A 16 18.23 0.89 -8.76
C GLY A 16 17.30 1.40 -9.85
N LYS A 17 17.72 2.41 -10.65
CA LYS A 17 16.92 3.05 -11.71
C LYS A 17 15.59 3.65 -11.21
N MET A 18 15.52 4.06 -9.95
CA MET A 18 14.39 4.85 -9.45
C MET A 18 14.46 6.27 -9.99
N ASN A 19 13.31 6.92 -10.14
CA ASN A 19 13.27 8.32 -10.52
C ASN A 19 13.70 9.21 -9.34
N ILE A 20 14.87 9.85 -9.46
CA ILE A 20 15.45 10.67 -8.40
C ILE A 20 14.70 12.00 -8.25
N ASP A 21 14.14 12.54 -9.34
CA ASP A 21 13.44 13.82 -9.33
C ASP A 21 12.13 13.76 -8.54
N SER A 22 11.54 12.56 -8.44
CA SER A 22 10.34 12.29 -7.64
C SER A 22 10.62 11.48 -6.38
N LEU A 23 11.89 11.34 -5.99
CA LEU A 23 12.29 10.54 -4.83
C LEU A 23 11.97 11.27 -3.53
N SER A 24 11.17 10.63 -2.69
CA SER A 24 10.87 11.04 -1.32
C SER A 24 11.43 10.02 -0.35
N ILE A 25 12.16 10.47 0.68
CA ILE A 25 12.71 9.61 1.73
C ILE A 25 12.04 9.96 3.06
N SER A 26 11.37 8.99 3.66
CA SER A 26 10.70 9.12 4.96
C SER A 26 11.33 8.20 6.00
N THR A 27 11.56 8.71 7.21
CA THR A 27 12.11 7.93 8.32
C THR A 27 10.99 7.11 8.99
N THR A 28 11.29 5.87 9.37
CA THR A 28 10.41 4.96 10.13
C THR A 28 11.13 4.42 11.37
N GLU A 29 10.41 3.72 12.25
CA GLU A 29 11.02 3.10 13.45
C GLU A 29 12.12 2.07 13.09
N ASP A 30 11.97 1.42 11.94
CA ASP A 30 12.84 0.36 11.44
C ASP A 30 13.97 0.87 10.54
N GLY A 31 13.89 2.11 10.04
CA GLY A 31 14.89 2.70 9.14
C GLY A 31 14.35 3.81 8.26
N PHE A 32 14.46 3.64 6.93
CA PHE A 32 14.08 4.66 5.94
C PHE A 32 13.31 4.04 4.78
N ILE A 33 12.26 4.71 4.31
CA ILE A 33 11.52 4.33 3.11
C ILE A 33 11.82 5.36 2.04
N ALA A 34 12.37 4.93 0.91
CA ALA A 34 12.50 5.76 -0.29
C ALA A 34 11.43 5.38 -1.30
N THR A 35 10.72 6.36 -1.85
CA THR A 35 9.68 6.14 -2.87
C THR A 35 9.85 7.13 -4.02
N ASP A 36 9.75 6.67 -5.25
CA ASP A 36 9.75 7.55 -6.45
C ASP A 36 8.32 7.84 -6.95
N GLY A 37 7.31 7.48 -6.16
CA GLY A 37 5.90 7.56 -6.52
C GLY A 37 5.34 6.34 -7.26
N TYR A 38 6.20 5.42 -7.70
CA TYR A 38 5.85 4.19 -8.41
C TYR A 38 6.41 2.93 -7.74
N THR A 39 7.61 3.02 -7.18
CA THR A 39 8.36 1.99 -6.48
C THR A 39 8.78 2.52 -5.12
N SER A 40 8.69 1.69 -4.09
CA SER A 40 9.15 1.99 -2.75
C SER A 40 10.16 0.93 -2.29
N ILE A 41 11.22 1.36 -1.61
CA ILE A 41 12.24 0.49 -1.04
C ILE A 41 12.44 0.86 0.43
N LEU A 42 12.35 -0.13 1.30
CA LEU A 42 12.76 -0.01 2.71
C LEU A 42 14.27 -0.24 2.84
N PHE A 43 14.90 0.65 3.58
CA PHE A 43 16.29 0.62 4.00
C PHE A 43 16.38 0.50 5.52
N ASP A 44 17.40 -0.21 6.00
CA ASP A 44 17.71 -0.27 7.43
C ASP A 44 18.28 1.09 7.95
N LYS A 45 18.54 1.18 9.25
CA LYS A 45 19.13 2.37 9.89
C LYS A 45 20.53 2.73 9.38
N ASN A 46 21.20 1.79 8.71
CA ASN A 46 22.52 1.95 8.11
C ASN A 46 22.43 2.26 6.60
N GLY A 47 21.22 2.42 6.07
CA GLY A 47 20.92 2.72 4.67
C GLY A 47 20.95 1.52 3.73
N ASN A 48 21.13 0.27 4.21
CA ASN A 48 21.17 -0.95 3.39
C ASN A 48 19.77 -1.43 3.03
N TYR A 49 19.65 -2.20 1.94
CA TYR A 49 18.38 -2.77 1.51
C TYR A 49 17.81 -3.70 2.59
N ALA A 50 16.69 -3.32 3.17
CA ALA A 50 15.92 -4.15 4.09
C ALA A 50 14.75 -4.85 3.39
N SER A 51 14.42 -4.45 2.16
CA SER A 51 13.34 -5.03 1.37
C SER A 51 13.65 -5.04 -0.12
N LEU A 52 12.94 -5.88 -0.86
CA LEU A 52 12.87 -5.82 -2.31
C LEU A 52 12.04 -4.62 -2.77
N PRO A 53 12.30 -4.09 -3.99
CA PRO A 53 11.52 -2.97 -4.52
C PRO A 53 10.04 -3.32 -4.65
N MET A 54 9.21 -2.57 -3.93
CA MET A 54 7.78 -2.79 -3.89
C MET A 54 7.09 -1.80 -4.82
N HIS A 55 6.44 -2.35 -5.84
CA HIS A 55 5.75 -1.54 -6.83
C HIS A 55 4.37 -1.12 -6.30
N LYS A 56 4.02 0.15 -6.47
CA LYS A 56 2.72 0.76 -6.10
C LYS A 56 1.50 0.00 -6.61
N LEU A 57 1.61 -0.68 -7.76
CA LEU A 57 0.52 -1.46 -8.33
C LEU A 57 0.33 -2.81 -7.63
N TYR A 58 1.34 -3.30 -6.90
CA TYR A 58 1.30 -4.60 -6.23
C TYR A 58 0.24 -4.62 -5.12
N GLY A 59 0.19 -3.58 -4.29
CA GLY A 59 -0.89 -3.42 -3.31
C GLY A 59 -2.23 -3.11 -3.98
N ASN A 60 -2.23 -2.22 -4.98
CA ASN A 60 -3.47 -1.68 -5.54
C ASN A 60 -4.31 -2.71 -6.31
N LYS A 61 -3.69 -3.72 -6.94
CA LYS A 61 -4.41 -4.82 -7.61
C LYS A 61 -5.09 -5.76 -6.60
N ALA A 62 -4.40 -6.10 -5.51
CA ALA A 62 -4.97 -6.94 -4.46
C ALA A 62 -6.11 -6.24 -3.73
N THR A 63 -5.92 -4.97 -3.34
CA THR A 63 -6.93 -4.19 -2.61
C THR A 63 -8.19 -3.95 -3.45
N LYS A 64 -8.07 -3.71 -4.76
CA LYS A 64 -9.23 -3.57 -5.66
C LYS A 64 -10.09 -4.83 -5.72
N ALA A 65 -9.46 -6.00 -5.83
CA ALA A 65 -10.17 -7.28 -5.88
C ALA A 65 -10.92 -7.56 -4.56
N VAL A 66 -10.25 -7.33 -3.42
CA VAL A 66 -10.87 -7.50 -2.08
C VAL A 66 -12.04 -6.54 -1.89
N ASN A 67 -11.91 -5.27 -2.28
CA ASN A 67 -12.98 -4.28 -2.13
C ASN A 67 -14.20 -4.62 -3.01
N PHE A 68 -13.97 -5.17 -4.21
CA PHE A 68 -15.07 -5.62 -5.08
C PHE A 68 -15.82 -6.82 -4.48
N GLY A 69 -15.09 -7.80 -3.93
CA GLY A 69 -15.70 -8.94 -3.23
C GLY A 69 -16.52 -8.52 -2.01
N PHE A 70 -16.00 -7.58 -1.21
CA PHE A 70 -16.71 -7.06 -0.04
C PHE A 70 -18.02 -6.34 -0.39
N LYS A 71 -18.02 -5.55 -1.47
CA LYS A 71 -19.24 -4.87 -1.96
C LYS A 71 -20.34 -5.85 -2.35
N ILE A 72 -20.00 -6.92 -3.07
CA ILE A 72 -20.97 -7.95 -3.48
C ILE A 72 -21.53 -8.66 -2.25
N TYR A 73 -20.66 -9.07 -1.32
CA TYR A 73 -21.08 -9.74 -0.10
C TYR A 73 -22.02 -8.88 0.74
N SER A 74 -21.67 -7.60 0.93
CA SER A 74 -22.52 -6.65 1.67
C SER A 74 -23.87 -6.43 1.00
N PHE A 75 -23.92 -6.36 -0.34
CA PHE A 75 -25.18 -6.22 -1.08
C PHE A 75 -26.11 -7.42 -0.87
N ILE A 76 -25.58 -8.64 -0.89
CA ILE A 76 -26.38 -9.87 -0.67
C ILE A 76 -26.98 -9.87 0.74
N ILE A 77 -26.20 -9.51 1.76
CA ILE A 77 -26.69 -9.44 3.15
C ILE A 77 -27.84 -8.43 3.27
N ILE A 78 -27.67 -7.23 2.71
CA ILE A 78 -28.70 -6.20 2.75
C ILE A 78 -29.96 -6.67 2.04
N ALA A 79 -29.83 -7.32 0.87
CA ALA A 79 -30.98 -7.85 0.14
C ALA A 79 -31.75 -8.90 0.94
N VAL A 80 -31.05 -9.82 1.63
CA VAL A 80 -31.67 -10.82 2.51
C VAL A 80 -32.41 -10.16 3.67
N ILE A 81 -31.81 -9.16 4.31
CA ILE A 81 -32.45 -8.43 5.41
C ILE A 81 -33.72 -7.73 4.93
N VAL A 82 -33.67 -7.08 3.76
CA VAL A 82 -34.84 -6.40 3.17
C VAL A 82 -35.96 -7.40 2.88
N ILE A 83 -35.64 -8.58 2.34
CA ILE A 83 -36.63 -9.64 2.09
C ILE A 83 -37.27 -10.13 3.39
N ILE A 84 -36.48 -10.36 4.45
CA ILE A 84 -36.99 -10.79 5.76
C ILE A 84 -37.93 -9.72 6.36
N ILE A 85 -37.55 -8.45 6.28
CA ILE A 85 -38.38 -7.33 6.75
C ILE A 85 -39.68 -7.27 5.95
N PHE A 86 -39.61 -7.40 4.62
CA PHE A 86 -40.78 -7.34 3.75
C PHE A 86 -41.76 -8.48 4.06
N ILE A 87 -41.27 -9.72 4.18
CA ILE A 87 -42.08 -10.88 4.57
C ILE A 87 -42.71 -10.66 5.96
N SER A 88 -41.94 -10.14 6.92
CA SER A 88 -42.43 -9.90 8.29
C SER A 88 -43.51 -8.82 8.37
N ILE A 89 -43.50 -7.85 7.45
CA ILE A 89 -44.52 -6.79 7.38
C ILE A 89 -45.78 -7.30 6.67
N PHE A 90 -45.66 -8.13 5.63
CA PHE A 90 -46.79 -8.63 4.84
C PHE A 90 -47.50 -9.86 5.43
N ILE A 91 -46.84 -10.62 6.31
CA ILE A 91 -47.43 -11.76 7.02
C ILE A 91 -48.17 -11.32 8.31
N LYS A 92 -48.06 -10.04 8.69
CA LYS A 92 -48.76 -9.45 9.84
C LYS A 92 -50.03 -8.75 9.40
#